data_AF-A0A358FY81-F1
#
_entry.id   AF-A0A358FY81-F1
#
_cell.length_a   1.000
_cell.length_b   1.000
_cell.length_c   1.000
_cell.angle_alpha   90.00
_cell.angle_beta   90.00
_cell.angle_gamma   90.00
#
_symmetry.space_group_name_H-M   'P 1'
#
loop_
_entity.id
_entity.type
_entity.pdbx_description
1 polymer ?
#
loop_
_entity_poly.entity_id
_entity_poly.type
_entity_poly.pdbx_seq_one_letter_code
_entity_poly.pdbx_strand_id
1 'polypeptide(L)'
;MGDNKSSDSLWHGRFAGGPAESLMAYTVSLPFDRQLWEVDVQGSKAHVRGLGRAGVLSPDEVESVLNALEVVHQEFSDGLFQFRDGDEDIHTAVERRVTEIAGDAGSRLHTARSRNDQVATDLRLWTKQAIAEVASGVVNL
;
A
#
# COMPACT_ATOMS: atom_id res chain seq x y z
N MET A 1 -1.21 16.15 -28.58
CA MET A 1 -1.26 14.69 -28.38
C MET A 1 -0.54 14.42 -27.07
N GLY A 2 -1.28 13.96 -26.07
CA GLY A 2 -0.81 13.88 -24.68
C GLY A 2 0.12 12.70 -24.46
N ASP A 3 1.25 12.97 -23.80
CA ASP A 3 2.12 11.94 -23.24
C ASP A 3 1.38 11.25 -22.08
N ASN A 4 0.90 10.04 -22.33
CA ASN A 4 0.41 9.15 -21.29
C ASN A 4 1.63 8.55 -20.59
N LYS A 5 2.07 9.20 -19.49
CA LYS A 5 3.07 8.60 -18.59
C LYS A 5 2.43 7.39 -17.92
N SER A 6 2.73 6.22 -18.45
CA SER A 6 2.46 4.95 -17.78
C SER A 6 3.09 4.99 -16.38
N SER A 7 2.32 4.61 -15.37
CA SER A 7 2.83 4.36 -14.03
C SER A 7 4.01 3.40 -14.12
N ASP A 8 5.19 3.89 -13.76
CA ASP A 8 6.43 3.11 -13.81
C ASP A 8 6.35 2.00 -12.75
N SER A 9 6.05 0.78 -13.21
CA SER A 9 6.12 -0.42 -12.36
C SER A 9 7.54 -0.63 -11.83
N LEU A 10 7.67 -1.32 -10.69
CA LEU A 10 8.94 -1.55 -9.98
C LEU A 10 10.01 -2.27 -10.84
N TRP A 11 9.67 -2.74 -12.04
CA TRP A 11 10.49 -3.54 -12.94
C TRP A 11 11.06 -2.79 -14.15
N HIS A 12 10.64 -1.54 -14.36
CA HIS A 12 10.87 -0.81 -15.62
C HIS A 12 12.35 -0.61 -16.00
N GLY A 13 13.28 -0.71 -15.04
CA GLY A 13 14.72 -0.51 -15.29
C GLY A 13 15.50 -1.73 -15.80
N ARG A 14 14.88 -2.92 -15.91
CA ARG A 14 15.62 -4.18 -16.23
C ARG A 14 15.30 -4.80 -17.59
N PHE A 15 14.24 -4.38 -18.26
CA PHE A 15 13.80 -4.98 -19.52
C PHE A 15 13.73 -3.93 -20.63
N ALA A 16 14.00 -4.36 -21.87
CA ALA A 16 13.97 -3.50 -23.05
C ALA A 16 12.55 -3.07 -23.47
N GLY A 17 11.52 -3.66 -22.87
CA GLY A 17 10.11 -3.33 -23.06
C GLY A 17 9.27 -3.79 -21.87
N GLY A 18 7.98 -3.44 -21.88
CA GLY A 18 7.04 -3.85 -20.83
C GLY A 18 6.75 -5.35 -20.82
N PRO A 19 6.33 -5.91 -19.67
CA PRO A 19 5.90 -7.31 -19.58
C PRO A 19 4.71 -7.60 -20.51
N ALA A 20 4.62 -8.84 -21.00
CA ALA A 20 3.47 -9.28 -21.76
C ALA A 20 2.19 -9.16 -20.92
N GLU A 21 1.06 -8.83 -21.56
CA GLU A 21 -0.24 -8.66 -20.88
C GLU A 21 -0.64 -9.91 -20.07
N SER A 22 -0.39 -11.10 -20.62
CA SER A 22 -0.65 -12.38 -19.94
C SER A 22 0.22 -12.58 -18.69
N LEU A 23 1.44 -12.05 -18.68
CA LEU A 23 2.30 -12.10 -17.51
C LEU A 23 1.80 -11.15 -16.43
N MET A 24 1.41 -9.92 -16.80
CA MET A 24 0.82 -8.96 -15.86
C MET A 24 -0.47 -9.52 -15.23
N ALA A 25 -1.37 -10.06 -16.04
CA ALA A 25 -2.62 -10.65 -15.56
C ALA A 25 -2.37 -11.82 -14.59
N TYR A 26 -1.24 -12.54 -14.73
CA TYR A 26 -0.86 -13.63 -13.84
C TYR A 26 -0.24 -13.13 -12.51
N THR A 27 0.46 -12.01 -12.53
CA THR A 27 1.21 -11.51 -11.35
C THR A 27 0.42 -10.54 -10.47
N VAL A 28 -0.67 -9.97 -10.96
CA VAL A 28 -1.53 -9.05 -10.21
C VAL A 28 -2.24 -9.78 -9.06
N SER A 29 -2.07 -9.29 -7.83
CA SER A 29 -2.69 -9.84 -6.62
C SER A 29 -3.86 -9.02 -6.09
N LEU A 30 -4.06 -7.81 -6.62
CA LEU A 30 -5.11 -6.88 -6.20
C LEU A 30 -6.53 -7.48 -6.04
N PRO A 31 -7.01 -8.38 -6.93
CA PRO A 31 -8.34 -8.97 -6.80
C PRO A 31 -8.61 -9.66 -5.45
N PHE A 32 -7.56 -10.17 -4.79
CA PHE A 32 -7.69 -10.87 -3.52
C PHE A 32 -6.94 -10.19 -2.37
N ASP A 33 -5.81 -9.53 -2.59
CA ASP A 33 -5.04 -8.91 -1.49
C ASP A 33 -5.61 -7.56 -1.04
N ARG A 34 -6.54 -6.96 -1.79
CA ARG A 34 -7.27 -5.75 -1.39
C ARG A 34 -7.90 -5.83 0.00
N GLN A 35 -8.17 -7.04 0.51
CA GLN A 35 -8.65 -7.26 1.88
C GLN A 35 -7.64 -6.84 2.96
N LEU A 36 -6.36 -6.68 2.62
CA LEU A 36 -5.28 -6.29 3.53
C LEU A 36 -5.14 -4.77 3.67
N TRP A 37 -5.99 -3.96 3.02
CA TRP A 37 -5.84 -2.51 2.98
C TRP A 37 -5.74 -1.87 4.39
N GLU A 38 -6.54 -2.34 5.34
CA GLU A 38 -6.61 -1.74 6.68
C GLU A 38 -5.30 -1.96 7.44
N VAL A 39 -4.77 -3.19 7.37
CA VAL A 39 -3.51 -3.56 8.03
C VAL A 39 -2.30 -2.97 7.32
N ASP A 40 -2.34 -2.80 6.00
CA ASP A 40 -1.28 -2.12 5.24
C ASP A 40 -1.20 -0.64 5.61
N VAL A 41 -2.35 0.06 5.69
CA VAL A 41 -2.40 1.46 6.14
C VAL A 41 -1.91 1.58 7.58
N GLN A 42 -2.33 0.68 8.47
CA GLN A 42 -1.85 0.64 9.85
C GLN A 42 -0.33 0.44 9.94
N GLY A 43 0.20 -0.54 9.22
CA GLY A 43 1.63 -0.85 9.15
C GLY A 43 2.42 0.33 8.57
N SER A 44 1.91 0.96 7.52
CA SER A 44 2.49 2.14 6.88
C SER A 44 2.53 3.35 7.82
N LYS A 45 1.49 3.61 8.63
CA LYS A 45 1.53 4.64 9.69
C LYS A 45 2.62 4.37 10.72
N ALA A 46 2.86 3.11 11.09
CA ALA A 46 3.94 2.75 12.00
C ALA A 46 5.33 2.93 11.36
N HIS A 47 5.48 2.53 10.10
CA HIS A 47 6.71 2.68 9.32
C HIS A 47 7.12 4.15 9.15
N VAL A 48 6.19 5.02 8.77
CA VAL A 48 6.44 6.47 8.60
C VAL A 48 6.92 7.12 9.90
N ARG A 49 6.33 6.75 11.04
CA ARG A 49 6.83 7.20 12.35
C ARG A 49 8.25 6.68 12.62
N GLY A 50 8.58 5.48 12.15
CA GLY A 50 9.93 4.93 12.18
C GLY A 50 10.92 5.74 11.34
N LEU A 51 10.55 6.10 10.10
CA LEU A 51 11.35 6.95 9.22
C LEU A 51 11.63 8.31 9.83
N GLY A 52 10.63 8.93 10.48
CA GLY A 52 10.79 10.16 11.24
C GLY A 52 11.82 10.05 12.37
N ARG A 53 11.72 8.98 13.18
CA ARG A 53 12.70 8.73 14.27
C ARG A 53 14.11 8.46 13.74
N ALA A 54 14.23 7.89 12.55
CA ALA A 54 15.50 7.63 11.88
C ALA A 54 16.08 8.87 11.17
N GLY A 55 15.35 10.00 11.14
CA GLY A 55 15.78 11.22 10.46
C GLY A 55 15.70 11.15 8.93
N VAL A 56 14.98 10.16 8.37
CA VAL A 56 14.77 10.02 6.92
C VAL A 56 13.69 10.98 6.42
N LEU A 57 12.70 11.27 7.28
CA LEU A 57 11.66 12.26 7.06
C LEU A 57 11.72 13.33 8.15
N SER A 58 11.48 14.58 7.79
CA SER A 58 11.29 15.67 8.75
C SER A 58 9.97 15.51 9.52
N PRO A 59 9.79 16.19 10.67
CA PRO A 59 8.51 16.15 11.39
C PRO A 59 7.30 16.55 10.53
N ASP A 60 7.45 17.58 9.70
CA ASP A 60 6.39 18.07 8.80
C ASP A 60 6.09 17.05 7.69
N GLU A 61 7.11 16.37 7.15
CA GLU A 61 6.95 15.32 6.16
C GLU A 61 6.25 14.09 6.75
N VAL A 62 6.60 13.70 7.99
CA VAL A 62 5.92 12.64 8.74
C VAL A 62 4.45 12.97 8.92
N GLU A 63 4.13 14.19 9.37
CA GLU A 63 2.74 14.62 9.56
C GLU A 63 1.97 14.62 8.23
N SER A 64 2.57 15.14 7.16
CA SER A 64 1.98 15.14 5.81
C SER A 64 1.61 13.73 5.35
N VAL A 65 2.52 12.75 5.48
CA VAL A 65 2.28 11.36 5.06
C VAL A 65 1.26 10.67 5.98
N LEU A 66 1.28 10.94 7.30
CA LEU A 66 0.29 10.38 8.22
C LEU A 66 -1.12 10.90 7.92
N ASN A 67 -1.26 12.19 7.59
CA ASN A 67 -2.54 12.78 7.18
C ASN A 67 -3.01 12.18 5.85
N ALA A 68 -2.12 11.96 4.89
CA ALA A 68 -2.45 11.28 3.64
C ALA A 68 -2.93 9.83 3.88
N LEU A 69 -2.26 9.08 4.74
CA LEU A 69 -2.69 7.73 5.13
C LEU A 69 -4.05 7.71 5.85
N GLU A 70 -4.40 8.78 6.57
CA GLU A 70 -5.74 8.93 7.16
C GLU A 70 -6.81 9.18 6.09
N VAL A 71 -6.53 10.03 5.10
CA VAL A 71 -7.43 10.22 3.96
C VAL A 71 -7.64 8.91 3.21
N VAL A 72 -6.57 8.15 2.94
CA VAL A 72 -6.66 6.83 2.30
C VAL A 72 -7.51 5.87 3.14
N HIS A 73 -7.31 5.84 4.45
CA HIS A 73 -8.13 5.03 5.36
C HIS A 73 -9.62 5.38 5.25
N GLN A 74 -9.95 6.68 5.24
CA GLN A 74 -11.32 7.14 5.13
C GLN A 74 -11.93 6.79 3.76
N GLU A 75 -11.18 6.97 2.68
CA GLU A 75 -11.60 6.57 1.32
C GLU A 75 -11.94 5.07 1.24
N PHE A 76 -11.13 4.20 1.84
CA PHE A 76 -11.45 2.77 1.90
C PHE A 76 -12.67 2.48 2.78
N SER A 77 -12.74 3.10 3.96
CA SER A 77 -13.82 2.89 4.94
C SER A 77 -15.19 3.30 4.37
N ASP A 78 -15.22 4.38 3.59
CA ASP A 78 -16.44 4.89 2.96
C ASP A 78 -16.76 4.20 1.61
N GLY A 79 -15.91 3.28 1.14
CA GLY A 79 -16.05 2.64 -0.16
C GLY A 79 -15.83 3.59 -1.34
N LEU A 80 -15.10 4.69 -1.14
CA LEU A 80 -14.82 5.74 -2.11
C LEU A 80 -13.45 5.60 -2.79
N PHE A 81 -12.58 4.72 -2.28
CA PHE A 81 -11.25 4.51 -2.87
C PHE A 81 -11.35 4.01 -4.31
N GLN A 82 -10.69 4.73 -5.22
CA GLN A 82 -10.65 4.38 -6.64
C GLN A 82 -9.33 3.69 -6.99
N PHE A 83 -9.42 2.38 -7.25
CA PHE A 83 -8.34 1.62 -7.87
C PHE A 83 -8.11 2.11 -9.30
N ARG A 84 -6.86 2.05 -9.76
CA ARG A 84 -6.46 2.48 -11.11
C ARG A 84 -5.82 1.36 -11.91
N ASP A 85 -5.89 1.50 -13.22
CA ASP A 85 -5.15 0.68 -14.17
C ASP A 85 -3.65 0.88 -13.92
N GLY A 86 -3.01 -0.06 -13.23
CA GLY A 86 -1.62 0.03 -12.77
C GLY A 86 -1.42 -0.30 -11.28
N ASP A 87 -2.49 -0.40 -10.50
CA ASP A 87 -2.43 -0.94 -9.14
C ASP A 87 -2.26 -2.47 -9.25
N GLU A 88 -1.03 -2.98 -9.05
CA GLU A 88 -0.70 -4.40 -9.18
C GLU A 88 -1.14 -5.21 -7.95
N ASP A 89 -1.06 -4.58 -6.78
CA ASP A 89 -1.35 -5.12 -5.45
C ASP A 89 -1.95 -4.01 -4.57
N ILE A 90 -2.48 -4.36 -3.39
CA ILE A 90 -3.03 -3.35 -2.48
C ILE A 90 -2.01 -2.29 -2.05
N HIS A 91 -0.74 -2.69 -1.93
CA HIS A 91 0.31 -1.84 -1.42
C HIS A 91 0.71 -0.74 -2.42
N THR A 92 0.76 -1.07 -3.71
CA THR A 92 0.98 -0.12 -4.81
C THR A 92 -0.19 0.84 -4.92
N ALA A 93 -1.43 0.39 -4.70
CA ALA A 93 -2.60 1.26 -4.65
C ALA A 93 -2.49 2.29 -3.50
N VAL A 94 -2.13 1.85 -2.29
CA VAL A 94 -1.92 2.73 -1.14
C VAL A 94 -0.76 3.70 -1.37
N GLU A 95 0.39 3.21 -1.82
CA GLU A 95 1.57 4.03 -2.11
C GLU A 95 1.30 5.10 -3.17
N ARG A 96 0.61 4.73 -4.25
CA ARG A 96 0.15 5.67 -5.28
C ARG A 96 -0.73 6.74 -4.67
N ARG A 97 -1.77 6.37 -3.94
CA ARG A 97 -2.74 7.33 -3.40
C ARG A 97 -2.10 8.25 -2.36
N VAL A 98 -1.21 7.74 -1.50
CA VAL A 98 -0.44 8.55 -0.56
C VAL A 98 0.45 9.54 -1.30
N THR A 99 1.12 9.12 -2.37
CA THR A 99 1.98 9.99 -3.19
C THR A 99 1.17 11.10 -3.86
N GLU A 100 -0.04 10.80 -4.34
CA GLU A 100 -0.94 11.82 -4.91
C GLU A 100 -1.35 12.91 -3.91
N ILE A 101 -1.44 12.58 -2.63
CA ILE A 101 -1.89 13.49 -1.57
C ILE A 101 -0.71 14.24 -0.95
N ALA A 102 0.38 13.54 -0.61
CA ALA A 102 1.53 14.07 0.13
C ALA A 102 2.74 14.42 -0.76
N GLY A 103 2.65 14.21 -2.07
CA GLY A 103 3.72 14.54 -3.02
C GLY A 103 5.03 13.82 -2.72
N ASP A 104 6.13 14.58 -2.70
CA ASP A 104 7.49 14.04 -2.49
C ASP A 104 7.68 13.35 -1.13
N ALA A 105 6.99 13.80 -0.07
CA ALA A 105 7.02 13.10 1.20
C ALA A 105 6.37 11.71 1.09
N GLY A 106 5.24 11.63 0.35
CA GLY A 106 4.52 10.39 0.10
C GLY A 106 5.31 9.39 -0.74
N SER A 107 6.06 9.85 -1.76
CA SER A 107 6.89 8.97 -2.60
C SER A 107 7.99 8.25 -1.80
N ARG A 108 8.40 8.83 -0.65
CA ARG A 108 9.36 8.24 0.29
C ARG A 108 8.77 7.25 1.29
N LEU A 109 7.45 6.98 1.26
CA LEU A 109 6.79 6.02 2.14
C LEU A 109 7.47 4.65 2.16
N HIS A 110 7.93 4.14 1.01
CA HIS A 110 8.56 2.82 0.90
C HIS A 110 10.07 2.81 1.20
N THR A 111 10.66 3.94 1.61
CA THR A 111 12.10 4.02 1.89
C THR A 111 12.49 3.00 2.97
N ALA A 112 13.56 2.26 2.70
CA ALA A 112 14.12 1.22 3.58
C ALA A 112 13.14 0.09 3.97
N ARG A 113 12.08 -0.11 3.18
CA ARG A 113 11.12 -1.22 3.30
C ARG A 113 11.15 -2.06 2.03
N SER A 114 10.85 -3.34 2.12
CA SER A 114 10.61 -4.21 0.97
C SER A 114 9.16 -4.68 0.98
N ARG A 115 8.62 -4.98 -0.20
CA ARG A 115 7.32 -5.65 -0.30
C ARG A 115 7.30 -6.97 0.48
N ASN A 116 8.45 -7.67 0.60
CA ASN A 116 8.56 -8.93 1.31
C ASN A 116 8.28 -8.82 2.81
N ASP A 117 8.87 -7.85 3.52
CA ASP A 117 8.63 -7.66 4.95
C ASP A 117 7.29 -6.97 5.21
N GLN A 118 6.86 -6.10 4.31
CA GLN A 118 5.54 -5.46 4.37
C GLN A 118 4.41 -6.51 4.29
N VAL A 119 4.36 -7.33 3.23
CA VAL A 119 3.30 -8.34 3.08
C VAL A 119 3.32 -9.38 4.19
N ALA A 120 4.51 -9.76 4.69
CA ALA A 120 4.63 -10.67 5.82
C ALA A 120 4.08 -10.06 7.12
N THR A 121 4.24 -8.75 7.31
CA THR A 121 3.68 -8.01 8.44
C THR A 121 2.16 -7.92 8.33
N ASP A 122 1.66 -7.52 7.17
CA ASP A 122 0.23 -7.34 6.91
C ASP A 122 -0.53 -8.65 7.08
N LEU A 123 -0.02 -9.74 6.49
CA LEU A 123 -0.64 -11.06 6.61
C LEU A 123 -0.71 -11.51 8.07
N ARG A 124 0.32 -11.23 8.89
CA ARG A 124 0.32 -11.58 10.32
C ARG A 124 -0.69 -10.74 11.10
N LEU A 125 -0.80 -9.44 10.83
CA LEU A 125 -1.76 -8.54 11.48
C LEU A 125 -3.19 -8.94 11.12
N TRP A 126 -3.47 -9.13 9.83
CA TRP A 126 -4.77 -9.59 9.34
C TRP A 126 -5.15 -10.95 9.95
N THR A 127 -4.22 -11.91 9.95
CA THR A 127 -4.46 -13.24 10.52
C THR A 127 -4.79 -13.16 12.01
N LYS A 128 -4.13 -12.27 12.75
CA LYS A 128 -4.42 -12.05 14.18
C LYS A 128 -5.85 -11.55 14.41
N GLN A 129 -6.34 -10.66 13.55
CA GLN A 129 -7.73 -10.17 13.60
C GLN A 129 -8.70 -11.29 13.24
N ALA A 130 -8.47 -11.98 12.11
CA ALA A 130 -9.31 -13.07 11.64
C ALA A 130 -9.42 -14.22 12.65
N ILE A 131 -8.32 -14.58 13.34
CA ILE A 131 -8.35 -15.61 14.39
C ILE A 131 -9.26 -15.20 15.56
N ALA A 132 -9.27 -13.91 15.95
CA ALA A 132 -10.12 -13.45 17.03
C ALA A 132 -11.62 -13.55 16.67
N GLU A 133 -11.97 -13.24 15.41
CA GLU A 133 -13.32 -13.39 14.88
C GLU A 133 -13.75 -14.86 14.85
N VAL A 134 -12.91 -15.74 14.30
CA VAL A 134 -13.17 -17.18 14.23
C VAL A 134 -13.32 -17.77 15.63
N ALA A 135 -12.43 -17.42 16.56
CA ALA A 135 -12.51 -17.90 17.94
C ALA A 135 -13.81 -17.47 18.62
N SER A 136 -14.25 -16.22 18.41
CA SER A 136 -15.53 -15.73 18.91
C SER A 136 -16.71 -16.51 18.31
N GLY A 137 -16.65 -16.81 17.01
CA GLY A 137 -17.64 -17.65 16.34
C GLY A 137 -17.73 -19.05 16.95
N VAL A 138 -16.59 -19.69 17.22
CA VAL A 138 -16.54 -21.05 17.82
C VAL A 138 -17.06 -21.06 19.26
N VAL A 139 -16.73 -20.06 20.07
CA VAL A 139 -17.20 -19.97 21.46
C VAL A 139 -18.71 -19.74 21.55
N ASN A 140 -19.31 -19.12 20.54
CA ASN A 140 -20.75 -18.82 20.48
C ASN A 140 -21.60 -19.92 19.81
N LEU A 141 -21.00 -21.07 19.45
CA LEU A 141 -21.71 -22.27 19.00
C LEU A 141 -22.34 -23.02 20.18
#